data_AF-A0A7K6CAR9-F1
#
_entry.id   AF-A0A7K6CAR9-F1
#
_cell.length_a   1.000
_cell.length_b   1.000
_cell.length_c   1.000
_cell.angle_alpha   90.00
_cell.angle_beta   90.00
_cell.angle_gamma   90.00
#
_symmetry.space_group_name_H-M   'P 1'
#
loop_
_entity.id
_entity.type
_entity.pdbx_description
1 polymer ?
#
loop_
_entity_poly.entity_id
_entity_poly.type
_entity_poly.pdbx_seq_one_letter_code
_entity_poly.pdbx_strand_id
1 'polypeptide(L)'
;CCHRHDCCYDTAEKEGCNPKVQRYQWACEHNTVRCDNLTDRCEKMVCLCDQEAAKCWGAAPYNPHFILWPDFLCGQTHPTCH
;
A
#
# COMPACT_ATOMS: atom_id res chain seq x y z
N CYS A 1 3.13 -2.85 7.76
CA CYS A 1 2.37 -2.02 6.80
C CYS A 1 3.00 -2.08 5.42
N CYS A 2 4.24 -1.62 5.24
CA CYS A 2 4.90 -1.55 3.92
C CYS A 2 4.96 -2.92 3.21
N HIS A 3 5.47 -3.97 3.85
CA HIS A 3 5.50 -5.33 3.25
C HIS A 3 4.12 -5.81 2.75
N ARG A 4 3.05 -5.57 3.51
CA ARG A 4 1.67 -5.91 3.07
C ARG A 4 1.23 -5.06 1.87
N HIS A 5 1.63 -3.80 1.82
CA HIS A 5 1.36 -2.91 0.69
C HIS A 5 2.13 -3.35 -0.56
N ASP A 6 3.41 -3.73 -0.42
CA ASP A 6 4.21 -4.34 -1.49
C ASP A 6 3.52 -5.60 -2.04
N CYS A 7 3.06 -6.49 -1.17
CA CYS A 7 2.29 -7.68 -1.57
C CYS A 7 0.98 -7.34 -2.31
N CYS A 8 0.30 -6.28 -1.91
CA CYS A 8 -0.92 -5.81 -2.56
C CYS A 8 -0.62 -5.26 -3.96
N TYR A 9 0.47 -4.49 -4.10
CA TYR A 9 0.94 -3.98 -5.39
C TYR A 9 1.42 -5.10 -6.31
N ASP A 10 2.16 -6.09 -5.80
CA ASP A 10 2.54 -7.29 -6.56
C ASP A 10 1.32 -8.01 -7.12
N THR A 11 0.22 -8.06 -6.35
CA THR A 11 -1.04 -8.65 -6.78
C THR A 11 -1.70 -7.80 -7.88
N ALA A 12 -1.72 -6.48 -7.72
CA ALA A 12 -2.23 -5.57 -8.75
C ALA A 12 -1.41 -5.68 -10.05
N GLU A 13 -0.08 -5.78 -9.97
CA GLU A 13 0.81 -5.98 -11.11
C GLU A 13 0.54 -7.32 -11.81
N LYS A 14 0.35 -8.42 -11.06
CA LYS A 14 -0.03 -9.74 -11.60
C LYS A 14 -1.40 -9.73 -12.30
N GLU A 15 -2.32 -8.89 -11.83
CA GLU A 15 -3.62 -8.66 -12.48
C GLU A 15 -3.53 -7.73 -13.70
N GLY A 16 -2.34 -7.26 -14.07
CA GLY A 16 -2.12 -6.41 -15.24
C GLY A 16 -2.36 -4.91 -14.99
N CYS A 17 -2.40 -4.49 -13.73
CA CYS A 17 -2.49 -3.09 -13.35
C CYS A 17 -1.10 -2.48 -13.15
N ASN A 18 -1.02 -1.15 -13.19
CA ASN A 18 0.24 -0.41 -12.99
C ASN A 18 0.16 0.44 -11.71
N PRO A 19 0.26 -0.15 -10.50
CA PRO A 19 -0.07 0.52 -9.24
C PRO A 19 0.82 1.73 -8.93
N LYS A 20 2.02 1.79 -9.49
CA LYS A 20 2.97 2.91 -9.32
C LYS A 20 2.58 4.18 -10.10
N VAL A 21 1.76 4.05 -11.15
CA VAL A 21 1.38 5.18 -12.03
C VAL A 21 -0.13 5.32 -12.24
N GLN A 22 -0.92 4.35 -11.78
CA GLN A 22 -2.38 4.36 -11.86
C GLN A 22 -2.93 5.52 -11.04
N ARG A 23 -3.62 6.45 -11.71
CA ARG A 23 -4.40 7.50 -11.04
C ARG A 23 -5.77 6.95 -10.69
N TYR A 24 -6.31 7.38 -9.56
CA TYR A 24 -7.67 7.04 -9.13
C TYR A 24 -8.23 8.19 -8.29
N GLN A 25 -9.56 8.29 -8.20
CA GLN A 25 -10.24 9.23 -7.31
C GLN A 25 -10.50 8.60 -5.95
N TRP A 26 -10.36 9.40 -4.89
CA TRP A 26 -10.63 8.97 -3.52
C TRP A 26 -11.13 10.16 -2.70
N ALA A 27 -11.77 9.89 -1.57
CA ALA A 27 -12.19 10.92 -0.61
C ALA A 27 -11.62 10.63 0.78
N CYS A 28 -11.42 11.69 1.57
CA CYS A 28 -11.08 11.60 2.98
C CYS A 28 -12.30 11.96 3.81
N GLU A 29 -12.81 11.01 4.57
CA GLU A 29 -13.95 11.23 5.47
C GLU A 29 -13.60 10.70 6.86
N HIS A 30 -13.69 11.55 7.88
CA HIS A 30 -13.38 11.16 9.27
C HIS A 30 -11.99 10.46 9.38
N ASN A 31 -10.96 11.03 8.75
CA ASN A 31 -9.60 10.48 8.68
C ASN A 31 -9.52 9.06 8.07
N THR A 32 -10.49 8.68 7.25
CA THR A 32 -10.54 7.39 6.55
C THR A 32 -10.63 7.62 5.05
N VAL A 33 -9.80 6.90 4.29
CA VAL A 33 -9.82 6.91 2.82
C VAL A 33 -11.06 6.17 2.33
N ARG A 34 -11.78 6.71 1.34
CA ARG A 34 -12.93 6.10 0.66
C ARG A 34 -12.63 5.86 -0.82
N CYS A 35 -12.96 4.67 -1.30
CA CYS A 35 -12.71 4.20 -2.68
C CYS A 35 -14.01 3.79 -3.41
N ASP A 36 -15.17 4.24 -2.93
CA ASP A 36 -16.46 3.65 -3.30
C ASP A 36 -16.93 4.00 -4.73
N ASN A 37 -16.43 5.11 -5.31
CA ASN A 37 -16.86 5.63 -6.62
C ASN A 37 -15.97 5.17 -7.80
N LEU A 38 -15.26 4.05 -7.67
CA LEU A 38 -14.34 3.55 -8.69
C LEU A 38 -14.94 2.38 -9.49
N THR A 39 -15.06 2.56 -10.81
CA THR A 39 -15.56 1.53 -11.73
C THR A 39 -14.44 0.77 -12.44
N ASP A 40 -13.30 1.44 -12.70
CA ASP A 40 -12.14 0.76 -13.26
C ASP A 40 -11.52 -0.19 -12.23
N ARG A 41 -11.23 -1.41 -12.67
CA ARG A 41 -10.70 -2.47 -11.80
C ARG A 41 -9.35 -2.08 -11.21
N CYS A 42 -8.45 -1.53 -12.03
CA CYS A 42 -7.12 -1.17 -11.57
C CYS A 42 -7.15 0.03 -10.63
N GLU A 43 -7.94 1.06 -10.93
CA GLU A 43 -8.17 2.17 -10.01
C GLU A 43 -8.64 1.68 -8.64
N LYS A 44 -9.65 0.79 -8.63
CA LYS A 44 -10.21 0.24 -7.40
C LYS A 44 -9.20 -0.59 -6.63
N MET A 45 -8.45 -1.48 -7.29
CA MET A 45 -7.44 -2.30 -6.62
C MET A 45 -6.36 -1.45 -5.96
N VAL A 46 -5.82 -0.47 -6.68
CA VAL A 46 -4.76 0.40 -6.15
C VAL A 46 -5.28 1.26 -5.01
N CYS A 47 -6.48 1.84 -5.14
CA CYS A 47 -7.10 2.61 -4.06
C CYS A 47 -7.30 1.77 -2.79
N LEU A 48 -7.73 0.51 -2.92
CA LEU A 48 -7.89 -0.39 -1.77
C LEU A 48 -6.55 -0.75 -1.11
N CYS A 49 -5.50 -1.01 -1.91
CA CYS A 49 -4.15 -1.21 -1.36
C CYS A 49 -3.69 0.01 -0.55
N ASP A 50 -3.89 1.21 -1.09
CA ASP A 50 -3.48 2.46 -0.46
C ASP A 50 -4.34 2.82 0.76
N GLN A 51 -5.65 2.55 0.72
CA GLN A 51 -6.56 2.67 1.86
C GLN A 51 -6.10 1.78 3.02
N GLU A 52 -5.78 0.51 2.76
CA GLU A 52 -5.30 -0.40 3.80
C GLU A 52 -3.95 0.04 4.37
N ALA A 53 -3.04 0.50 3.51
CA ALA A 53 -1.73 1.00 3.94
C ALA A 53 -1.86 2.26 4.81
N ALA A 54 -2.66 3.24 4.37
CA ALA A 54 -2.93 4.46 5.11
C ALA A 54 -3.54 4.18 6.49
N LYS A 55 -4.51 3.26 6.57
CA LYS A 55 -5.09 2.82 7.84
C LYS A 55 -4.03 2.17 8.74
N CYS A 56 -3.17 1.32 8.19
CA CYS A 56 -2.11 0.66 8.94
C CYS A 56 -1.08 1.67 9.49
N TRP A 57 -0.62 2.62 8.65
CA TRP A 57 0.32 3.65 9.06
C TRP A 57 -0.26 4.59 10.11
N GLY A 58 -1.54 4.97 9.98
CA GLY A 58 -2.21 5.84 10.95
C GLY A 58 -2.32 5.24 12.36
N ALA A 59 -2.27 3.90 12.48
CA ALA A 59 -2.31 3.19 13.76
C ALA A 59 -0.92 2.76 14.27
N ALA A 60 0.11 2.77 13.42
CA ALA A 60 1.42 2.23 13.77
C ALA A 60 2.23 3.22 14.62
N PRO A 61 2.95 2.76 15.66
CA PRO A 61 3.89 3.61 16.38
C PRO A 61 5.08 3.97 15.47
N TYR A 62 5.56 5.20 15.59
CA TYR A 62 6.69 5.70 14.81
C TYR A 62 8.01 5.51 15.55
N ASN A 63 9.00 4.91 14.89
CA ASN A 63 10.37 4.82 15.39
C ASN A 63 11.34 5.53 14.43
N PRO A 64 11.91 6.67 14.81
CA PRO A 64 12.77 7.46 13.94
C PRO A 64 14.10 6.77 13.59
N HIS A 65 14.51 5.75 14.33
CA HIS A 65 15.74 5.00 14.07
C HIS A 65 15.72 4.26 12.71
N PHE A 66 14.54 3.95 12.18
CA PHE A 66 14.39 3.24 10.90
C PHE A 66 14.27 4.18 9.69
N ILE A 67 14.32 5.50 9.89
CA ILE A 67 14.36 6.45 8.78
C ILE A 67 15.66 6.25 8.02
N LEU A 68 15.58 6.06 6.70
CA LEU A 68 16.74 5.80 5.83
C LEU A 68 17.59 4.61 6.32
N TRP A 69 16.94 3.59 6.89
CA TRP A 69 17.61 2.37 7.31
C TRP A 69 18.41 1.78 6.14
N PRO A 70 19.71 1.50 6.31
CA PRO A 70 20.53 1.01 5.21
C PRO A 70 20.10 -0.38 4.74
N ASP A 71 19.88 -0.53 3.43
CA ASP A 71 19.42 -1.79 2.82
C ASP A 71 20.36 -2.98 3.11
N PHE A 72 21.67 -2.75 3.20
CA PHE A 72 22.63 -3.81 3.51
C PHE A 72 22.49 -4.39 4.93
N LEU A 73 21.75 -3.72 5.81
CA LEU A 73 21.39 -4.21 7.15
C LEU A 73 20.05 -4.96 7.17
N CYS A 74 19.30 -4.96 6.06
CA CYS A 74 18.10 -5.76 5.94
C CYS A 74 18.46 -7.26 5.87
N GLY A 75 17.63 -8.11 6.46
CA GLY A 75 17.81 -9.56 6.40
C GLY A 75 17.67 -10.10 4.97
N GLN A 76 18.35 -11.20 4.68
CA GLN A 76 18.28 -11.87 3.36
C GLN A 76 17.00 -12.69 3.16
N THR A 77 16.33 -13.07 4.25
CA THR A 77 15.06 -13.81 4.21
C THR A 77 13.89 -12.86 4.35
N HIS A 78 13.10 -12.74 3.28
CA HIS A 78 11.91 -11.89 3.25
C HIS A 78 10.66 -12.70 3.62
N PRO A 79 9.71 -12.10 4.37
CA PRO A 79 8.42 -12.72 4.62
C PRO A 79 7.65 -12.90 3.31
N THR A 80 6.90 -14.00 3.19
CA THR A 80 6.07 -14.28 2.03
C THR A 80 4.83 -13.40 2.01
N CYS A 81 4.42 -12.96 0.81
CA CYS A 81 3.05 -12.58 0.55
C CYS A 81 2.22 -13.86 0.56
N HIS A 82 1.24 -13.94 1.47
CA HIS A 82 0.46 -15.14 1.77
C HIS A 82 0.11 -16.03 0.56
#